data_AF-A0A3S1QAE3-F1
#
_entry.id   AF-A0A3S1QAE3-F1
#
_cell.length_a   1.000
_cell.length_b   1.000
_cell.length_c   1.000
_cell.angle_alpha   90.00
_cell.angle_beta   90.00
_cell.angle_gamma   90.00
#
_symmetry.space_group_name_H-M   'P 1'
#
loop_
_entity.id
_entity.type
_entity.pdbx_description
1 polymer ?
#
loop_
_entity_poly.entity_id
_entity_poly.type
_entity_poly.pdbx_seq_one_letter_code
_entity_poly.pdbx_strand_id
1 'polypeptide(L)'
;MKALEISNQDLSRLADEAMDLATTYWASLDDRPAYPSTSGRETTELFSRPWAEEGRGRDVLHDFKLIAEHARPSAGRFFAYVFGSGEPVGAVGELLAAVLNQNVSSWRSAPAATSIEHAVVGWLAQAVGCAGFTGSLCGGGSAANLMALAMAREAKLPANETGVRGGVVYASEQVHMSIPKAVALIGVGRANLRLIPVDDQFRMRPDALQAAIAADRAAGQIPIAVVATVGTIVSGAIDPLPEIAGIAGREGMWLHVDGA
;
A
#
# COMPACT_ATOMS: atom_id res chain seq x y z
N MET A 1 38.25 -20.37 4.05
CA MET A 1 37.14 -20.96 3.28
C MET A 1 36.09 -19.86 3.15
N LYS A 2 35.84 -19.32 1.94
CA LYS A 2 34.94 -18.17 1.77
C LYS A 2 33.48 -18.66 1.80
N ALA A 3 32.91 -18.76 2.99
CA ALA A 3 31.54 -19.25 3.22
C ALA A 3 30.42 -18.41 2.56
N LEU A 4 30.78 -17.30 1.89
CA LEU A 4 29.85 -16.36 1.25
C LEU A 4 29.87 -16.42 -0.28
N GLU A 5 30.78 -17.17 -0.91
CA GLU A 5 30.85 -17.28 -2.37
C GLU A 5 30.12 -18.55 -2.83
N ILE A 6 29.04 -18.38 -3.61
CA ILE A 6 28.36 -19.47 -4.32
C ILE A 6 29.03 -19.67 -5.68
N SER A 7 29.27 -20.92 -6.09
CA SER A 7 29.81 -21.20 -7.42
C SER A 7 28.75 -20.90 -8.50
N ASN A 8 29.16 -20.52 -9.71
CA ASN A 8 28.22 -20.31 -10.82
C ASN A 8 27.36 -21.55 -11.11
N GLN A 9 27.93 -22.75 -10.92
CA GLN A 9 27.20 -24.00 -11.09
C GLN A 9 26.12 -24.19 -10.02
N ASP A 10 26.45 -23.93 -8.76
CA ASP A 10 25.49 -24.06 -7.66
C ASP A 10 24.42 -22.97 -7.71
N LEU A 11 24.78 -21.75 -8.12
CA LEU A 11 23.83 -20.68 -8.37
C LEU A 11 22.86 -21.03 -9.50
N SER A 12 23.36 -21.60 -10.60
CA SER A 12 22.49 -22.03 -11.71
C SER A 12 21.50 -23.10 -11.25
N ARG A 13 21.98 -24.13 -10.53
CA ARG A 13 21.11 -25.17 -9.95
C ARG A 13 20.07 -24.61 -8.98
N LEU A 14 20.46 -23.64 -8.15
CA LEU A 14 19.55 -22.98 -7.21
C LEU A 14 18.44 -22.22 -7.96
N ALA A 15 18.81 -21.49 -9.01
CA ALA A 15 17.86 -20.75 -9.84
C ALA A 15 16.88 -21.69 -10.56
N ASP A 16 17.40 -22.77 -11.17
CA ASP A 16 16.59 -23.78 -11.84
C ASP A 16 15.56 -24.40 -10.88
N GLU A 17 16.01 -24.83 -9.69
CA GLU A 17 15.12 -25.41 -8.68
C GLU A 17 14.07 -24.41 -8.17
N ALA A 18 14.44 -23.14 -7.96
CA ALA A 18 13.49 -22.12 -7.55
C ALA A 18 12.40 -21.89 -8.61
N MET A 19 12.78 -21.88 -9.89
CA MET A 19 11.83 -21.74 -11.00
C MET A 19 10.94 -22.98 -11.17
N ASP A 20 11.49 -24.17 -10.98
CA ASP A 20 10.71 -25.41 -10.98
C ASP A 20 9.66 -25.41 -9.84
N LEU A 21 10.04 -24.95 -8.64
CA LEU A 21 9.12 -24.79 -7.52
C LEU A 21 8.02 -23.77 -7.81
N ALA A 22 8.36 -22.62 -8.40
CA ALA A 22 7.40 -21.56 -8.74
C ALA A 22 6.39 -22.03 -9.80
N THR A 23 6.87 -22.63 -10.88
CA THR A 23 6.02 -23.14 -11.96
C THR A 23 5.12 -24.29 -11.50
N THR A 24 5.65 -25.20 -10.68
CA THR A 24 4.86 -26.26 -10.04
C THR A 24 3.79 -25.67 -9.13
N TYR A 25 4.12 -24.64 -8.34
CA TYR A 25 3.15 -23.97 -7.48
C TYR A 25 2.02 -23.33 -8.29
N TRP A 26 2.34 -22.55 -9.33
CA TRP A 26 1.34 -21.92 -10.20
C TRP A 26 0.43 -22.94 -10.88
N ALA A 27 1.00 -24.03 -11.40
CA ALA A 27 0.22 -25.09 -12.05
C ALA A 27 -0.77 -25.78 -11.09
N SER A 28 -0.53 -25.72 -9.77
CA SER A 28 -1.38 -26.35 -8.76
C SER A 28 -2.47 -25.44 -8.18
N LEU A 29 -2.46 -24.13 -8.48
CA LEU A 29 -3.29 -23.14 -7.76
C LEU A 29 -4.78 -23.49 -7.73
N ASP A 30 -5.33 -23.96 -8.85
CA ASP A 30 -6.76 -24.26 -8.98
C ASP A 30 -7.22 -25.48 -8.17
N ASP A 31 -6.30 -26.36 -7.80
CA ASP A 31 -6.58 -27.55 -6.99
C ASP A 31 -6.33 -27.33 -5.49
N ARG A 32 -5.65 -26.24 -5.13
CA ARG A 32 -5.33 -25.95 -3.73
C ARG A 32 -6.56 -25.46 -2.94
N PRO A 33 -6.68 -25.83 -1.66
CA PRO A 33 -7.70 -25.26 -0.79
C PRO A 33 -7.42 -23.78 -0.54
N ALA A 34 -8.46 -22.94 -0.63
CA ALA A 34 -8.35 -21.49 -0.38
C ALA A 34 -7.94 -21.18 1.07
N TYR A 35 -8.27 -22.08 2.00
CA TYR A 35 -7.92 -22.00 3.41
C TYR A 35 -7.19 -23.28 3.82
N PRO A 36 -5.90 -23.21 4.16
CA PRO A 36 -5.19 -24.37 4.71
C PRO A 36 -5.69 -24.68 6.12
N SER A 37 -5.77 -25.96 6.47
CA SER A 37 -6.09 -26.41 7.83
C SER A 37 -4.88 -26.21 8.72
N THR A 38 -4.76 -25.03 9.32
CA THR A 38 -3.63 -24.69 10.17
C THR A 38 -3.99 -23.69 11.27
N SER A 39 -3.27 -23.75 12.38
CA SER A 39 -3.34 -22.80 13.50
C SER A 39 -2.06 -22.00 13.63
N GLY A 40 -2.16 -20.81 14.26
CA GLY A 40 -0.98 -19.99 14.53
C GLY A 40 0.06 -20.68 15.41
N ARG A 41 -0.36 -21.59 16.30
CA ARG A 41 0.57 -22.41 17.09
C ARG A 41 1.33 -23.41 16.21
N GLU A 42 0.62 -24.15 15.36
CA GLU A 42 1.25 -25.15 14.47
C GLU A 42 2.27 -24.51 13.52
N THR A 43 1.94 -23.39 12.87
CA THR A 43 2.90 -22.71 11.99
C THR A 43 4.07 -22.13 12.76
N THR A 44 3.83 -21.59 13.95
CA THR A 44 4.92 -21.11 14.82
C THR A 44 5.87 -22.24 15.18
N GLU A 45 5.35 -23.39 15.61
CA GLU A 45 6.15 -24.57 15.94
C GLU A 45 6.91 -25.10 14.72
N LEU A 46 6.27 -25.16 13.54
CA LEU A 46 6.88 -25.63 12.29
C LEU A 46 8.11 -24.81 11.85
N PHE A 47 8.04 -23.49 12.04
CA PHE A 47 9.09 -22.56 11.64
C PHE A 47 10.00 -22.11 12.80
N SER A 48 9.74 -22.58 14.02
CA SER A 48 10.62 -22.30 15.17
C SER A 48 11.88 -23.15 15.06
N ARG A 49 13.00 -22.51 14.77
CA ARG A 49 14.32 -23.14 14.70
C ARG A 49 15.32 -22.29 15.48
N PRO A 50 16.33 -22.91 16.13
CA PRO A 50 17.41 -22.15 16.73
C PRO A 50 18.16 -21.36 15.65
N TRP A 51 18.75 -20.24 16.06
CA TRP A 51 19.67 -19.50 15.20
C TRP A 51 20.82 -20.40 14.74
N ALA A 52 21.12 -20.40 13.44
CA ALA A 52 22.24 -21.13 12.87
C ALA A 52 23.36 -20.15 12.50
N GLU A 53 24.59 -20.46 12.91
CA GLU A 53 25.78 -19.67 12.54
C GLU A 53 26.25 -19.96 11.11
N GLU A 54 25.88 -21.13 10.57
CA GLU A 54 26.21 -21.56 9.21
C GLU A 54 25.01 -21.40 8.27
N GLY A 55 25.29 -20.96 7.03
CA GLY A 55 24.27 -20.80 6.00
C GLY A 55 23.74 -22.15 5.50
N ARG A 56 22.43 -22.23 5.24
CA ARG A 56 21.76 -23.44 4.73
C ARG A 56 21.82 -23.61 3.21
N GLY A 57 22.33 -22.59 2.50
CA GLY A 57 22.44 -22.60 1.04
C GLY A 57 21.12 -22.99 0.37
N ARG A 58 21.19 -23.99 -0.52
CA ARG A 58 20.06 -24.51 -1.29
C ARG A 58 18.94 -25.11 -0.43
N ASP A 59 19.25 -25.66 0.75
CA ASP A 59 18.25 -26.31 1.61
C ASP A 59 17.17 -25.33 2.11
N VAL A 60 17.36 -24.02 1.95
CA VAL A 60 16.32 -23.02 2.19
C VAL A 60 15.10 -23.21 1.28
N LEU A 61 15.29 -23.72 0.06
CA LEU A 61 14.19 -23.95 -0.89
C LEU A 61 13.28 -25.11 -0.45
N HIS A 62 13.75 -26.02 0.41
CA HIS A 62 12.89 -27.05 0.99
C HIS A 62 11.79 -26.44 1.87
N ASP A 63 12.05 -25.31 2.52
CA ASP A 63 11.04 -24.64 3.35
C ASP A 63 9.93 -24.00 2.51
N PHE A 64 10.18 -23.70 1.22
CA PHE A 64 9.15 -23.15 0.34
C PHE A 64 7.94 -24.09 0.20
N LYS A 65 8.16 -25.40 0.11
CA LYS A 65 7.05 -26.37 0.01
C LYS A 65 6.16 -26.32 1.24
N LEU A 66 6.76 -26.30 2.43
CA LEU A 66 6.05 -26.15 3.71
C LEU A 66 5.33 -24.80 3.79
N ILE A 67 5.99 -23.70 3.42
CA ILE A 67 5.35 -22.38 3.37
C ILE A 67 4.13 -22.41 2.45
N ALA A 68 4.26 -23.00 1.26
CA ALA A 68 3.20 -23.08 0.27
C ALA A 68 2.02 -23.96 0.71
N GLU A 69 2.22 -24.95 1.56
CA GLU A 69 1.15 -25.78 2.17
C GLU A 69 0.33 -25.00 3.21
N HIS A 70 0.97 -24.06 3.91
CA HIS A 70 0.34 -23.24 4.94
C HIS A 70 -0.03 -21.82 4.46
N ALA A 71 0.24 -21.49 3.20
CA ALA A 71 -0.15 -20.24 2.58
C ALA A 71 -1.62 -20.25 2.17
N ARG A 72 -2.24 -19.06 2.10
CA ARG A 72 -3.55 -18.88 1.46
C ARG A 72 -3.30 -18.61 -0.03
N PRO A 73 -3.56 -19.56 -0.93
CA PRO A 73 -3.23 -19.39 -2.33
C PRO A 73 -4.13 -18.32 -2.95
N SER A 74 -3.57 -17.52 -3.86
CA SER A 74 -4.31 -16.62 -4.76
C SER A 74 -4.99 -17.43 -5.87
N ALA A 75 -5.79 -18.42 -5.48
CA ALA A 75 -6.56 -19.26 -6.38
C ALA A 75 -7.90 -18.60 -6.72
N GLY A 76 -8.55 -19.02 -7.80
CA GLY A 76 -9.86 -18.48 -8.23
C GLY A 76 -11.01 -18.64 -7.21
N ARG A 77 -10.78 -19.30 -6.07
CA ARG A 77 -11.74 -19.48 -4.97
C ARG A 77 -11.45 -18.61 -3.75
N PHE A 78 -10.43 -17.76 -3.78
CA PHE A 78 -10.08 -16.88 -2.66
C PHE A 78 -10.64 -15.47 -2.87
N PHE A 79 -11.69 -15.12 -2.11
CA PHE A 79 -12.43 -13.85 -2.24
C PHE A 79 -12.29 -12.93 -1.01
N ALA A 80 -11.34 -13.19 -0.13
CA ALA A 80 -11.12 -12.38 1.07
C ALA A 80 -10.07 -11.28 0.83
N TYR A 81 -10.16 -10.18 1.58
CA TYR A 81 -9.23 -9.04 1.55
C TYR A 81 -9.14 -8.33 0.17
N VAL A 82 -8.22 -7.38 0.08
CA VAL A 82 -7.91 -6.61 -1.13
C VAL A 82 -6.40 -6.75 -1.38
N PHE A 83 -6.02 -7.48 -2.42
CA PHE A 83 -4.64 -7.64 -2.85
C PHE A 83 -4.63 -8.01 -4.34
N GLY A 84 -3.46 -7.86 -4.99
CA GLY A 84 -3.33 -8.05 -6.44
C GLY A 84 -3.59 -9.49 -6.89
N SER A 85 -3.77 -9.66 -8.20
CA SER A 85 -4.12 -10.93 -8.86
C SER A 85 -3.07 -12.05 -8.71
N GLY A 86 -1.86 -11.75 -8.21
CA GLY A 86 -0.78 -12.72 -8.13
C GLY A 86 -0.19 -13.10 -9.49
N GLU A 87 -0.21 -12.16 -10.46
CA GLU A 87 0.21 -12.36 -11.84
C GLU A 87 1.65 -12.90 -11.97
N PRO A 88 1.87 -14.08 -12.61
CA PRO A 88 3.19 -14.69 -12.75
C PRO A 88 4.23 -13.80 -13.43
N VAL A 89 3.84 -13.00 -14.42
CA VAL A 89 4.76 -12.05 -15.09
C VAL A 89 5.30 -11.02 -14.09
N GLY A 90 4.46 -10.53 -13.18
CA GLY A 90 4.87 -9.61 -12.13
C GLY A 90 5.85 -10.25 -11.15
N ALA A 91 5.61 -11.51 -10.76
CA ALA A 91 6.50 -12.25 -9.87
C ALA A 91 7.90 -12.49 -10.49
N VAL A 92 7.97 -12.81 -11.79
CA VAL A 92 9.25 -12.90 -12.50
C VAL A 92 9.92 -11.53 -12.62
N GLY A 93 9.14 -10.45 -12.82
CA GLY A 93 9.65 -9.08 -12.78
C GLY A 93 10.29 -8.73 -11.44
N GLU A 94 9.65 -9.12 -10.32
CA GLU A 94 10.17 -8.92 -8.96
C GLU A 94 11.47 -9.71 -8.74
N LEU A 95 11.57 -10.94 -9.23
CA LEU A 95 12.81 -11.72 -9.21
C LEU A 95 13.95 -10.97 -9.93
N LEU A 96 13.69 -10.45 -11.13
CA LEU A 96 14.68 -9.69 -11.89
C LEU A 96 15.06 -8.38 -11.19
N ALA A 97 14.10 -7.68 -10.57
CA ALA A 97 14.36 -6.50 -9.76
C ALA A 97 15.28 -6.83 -8.57
N ALA A 98 15.03 -7.96 -7.88
CA ALA A 98 15.86 -8.44 -6.78
C ALA A 98 17.27 -8.82 -7.24
N VAL A 99 17.42 -9.43 -8.43
CA VAL A 99 18.74 -9.73 -9.02
C VAL A 99 19.52 -8.45 -9.33
N LEU A 100 18.85 -7.41 -9.85
CA LEU A 100 19.49 -6.12 -10.13
C LEU A 100 19.84 -5.36 -8.85
N ASN A 101 19.08 -5.56 -7.76
CA ASN A 101 19.35 -5.02 -6.42
C ASN A 101 19.70 -3.52 -6.40
N GLN A 102 18.89 -2.70 -7.07
CA GLN A 102 19.18 -1.28 -7.25
C GLN A 102 18.61 -0.43 -6.10
N ASN A 103 19.38 0.58 -5.67
CA ASN A 103 18.90 1.61 -4.74
C ASN A 103 18.25 2.75 -5.53
N VAL A 104 16.92 2.74 -5.60
CA VAL A 104 16.11 3.69 -6.39
C VAL A 104 15.83 5.01 -5.64
N SER A 105 16.85 5.57 -4.99
CA SER A 105 16.77 6.88 -4.31
C SER A 105 16.93 8.07 -5.26
N SER A 106 17.63 7.88 -6.39
CA SER A 106 17.82 8.92 -7.40
C SER A 106 18.14 8.32 -8.76
N TRP A 107 17.96 9.11 -9.82
CA TRP A 107 18.35 8.70 -11.17
C TRP A 107 19.84 8.32 -11.26
N ARG A 108 20.71 9.01 -10.51
CA ARG A 108 22.16 8.72 -10.51
C ARG A 108 22.47 7.32 -9.97
N SER A 109 21.70 6.83 -9.00
CA SER A 109 21.92 5.52 -8.37
C SER A 109 21.16 4.38 -9.05
N ALA A 110 20.08 4.66 -9.78
CA ALA A 110 19.28 3.64 -10.47
C ALA A 110 18.60 4.20 -11.75
N PRO A 111 19.36 4.56 -12.80
CA PRO A 111 18.85 5.33 -13.94
C PRO A 111 17.70 4.63 -14.68
N ALA A 112 17.84 3.32 -14.93
CA ALA A 112 16.81 2.54 -15.60
C ALA A 112 15.55 2.40 -14.73
N ALA A 113 15.70 2.05 -13.44
CA ALA A 113 14.57 1.85 -12.54
C ALA A 113 13.77 3.15 -12.31
N THR A 114 14.45 4.28 -12.10
CA THR A 114 13.79 5.60 -11.97
C THR A 114 13.06 5.99 -13.25
N SER A 115 13.64 5.75 -14.42
CA SER A 115 12.97 6.03 -15.69
C SER A 115 11.74 5.14 -15.94
N ILE A 116 11.79 3.87 -15.55
CA ILE A 116 10.63 2.97 -15.61
C ILE A 116 9.53 3.45 -14.66
N GLU A 117 9.87 3.82 -13.43
CA GLU A 117 8.90 4.36 -12.48
C GLU A 117 8.17 5.58 -13.04
N HIS A 118 8.90 6.55 -13.60
CA HIS A 118 8.27 7.73 -14.23
C HIS A 118 7.33 7.36 -15.38
N ALA A 119 7.71 6.37 -16.22
CA ALA A 119 6.87 5.90 -17.31
C ALA A 119 5.57 5.24 -16.79
N VAL A 120 5.69 4.35 -15.80
CA VAL A 120 4.54 3.67 -15.18
C VAL A 120 3.60 4.66 -14.51
N VAL A 121 4.13 5.62 -13.73
CA VAL A 121 3.34 6.70 -13.13
C VAL A 121 2.63 7.52 -14.21
N GLY A 122 3.31 7.84 -15.31
CA GLY A 122 2.71 8.53 -16.45
C GLY A 122 1.55 7.75 -17.08
N TRP A 123 1.68 6.43 -17.24
CA TRP A 123 0.61 5.57 -17.74
C TRP A 123 -0.59 5.52 -16.79
N LEU A 124 -0.34 5.39 -15.48
CA LEU A 124 -1.39 5.40 -14.46
C LEU A 124 -2.12 6.74 -14.42
N ALA A 125 -1.38 7.84 -14.47
CA ALA A 125 -1.93 9.18 -14.53
C ALA A 125 -2.83 9.37 -15.78
N GLN A 126 -2.41 8.88 -16.94
CA GLN A 126 -3.23 8.88 -18.14
C GLN A 126 -4.50 8.02 -17.97
N ALA A 127 -4.38 6.83 -17.40
CA ALA A 127 -5.50 5.90 -17.21
C ALA A 127 -6.62 6.49 -16.32
N VAL A 128 -6.25 7.30 -15.32
CA VAL A 128 -7.22 7.99 -14.44
C VAL A 128 -7.66 9.37 -14.96
N GLY A 129 -7.25 9.76 -16.18
CA GLY A 129 -7.63 11.03 -16.80
C GLY A 129 -6.82 12.25 -16.32
N CYS A 130 -5.70 12.03 -15.63
CA CYS A 130 -4.79 13.04 -15.09
C CYS A 130 -3.47 13.12 -15.87
N ALA A 131 -3.53 13.07 -17.22
CA ALA A 131 -2.34 13.12 -18.05
C ALA A 131 -1.43 14.33 -17.71
N GLY A 132 -0.13 14.08 -17.55
CA GLY A 132 0.86 15.08 -17.15
C GLY A 132 1.07 15.21 -15.64
N PHE A 133 0.31 14.48 -14.80
CA PHE A 133 0.56 14.43 -13.37
C PHE A 133 1.81 13.60 -13.06
N THR A 134 2.46 13.94 -11.95
CA THR A 134 3.66 13.27 -11.46
C THR A 134 3.38 12.58 -10.12
N GLY A 135 4.25 11.66 -9.74
CA GLY A 135 4.14 10.88 -8.53
C GLY A 135 5.27 9.87 -8.42
N SER A 136 5.16 8.99 -7.42
CA SER A 136 6.15 7.95 -7.14
C SER A 136 5.45 6.67 -6.71
N LEU A 137 6.08 5.52 -6.95
CA LEU A 137 5.60 4.25 -6.43
C LEU A 137 5.86 4.19 -4.92
N CYS A 138 4.88 3.69 -4.17
CA CYS A 138 4.94 3.62 -2.72
C CYS A 138 4.93 2.15 -2.26
N GLY A 139 5.49 1.86 -1.07
CA GLY A 139 5.42 0.55 -0.42
C GLY A 139 4.02 0.17 0.10
N GLY A 140 2.95 0.54 -0.61
CA GLY A 140 1.55 0.29 -0.29
C GLY A 140 0.72 1.56 -0.05
N GLY A 141 -0.61 1.43 -0.15
CA GLY A 141 -1.56 2.54 -0.03
C GLY A 141 -1.48 3.30 1.31
N SER A 142 -1.14 2.61 2.40
CA SER A 142 -0.93 3.27 3.70
C SER A 142 0.23 4.27 3.68
N ALA A 143 1.32 3.97 2.97
CA ALA A 143 2.45 4.89 2.82
C ALA A 143 2.08 6.06 1.91
N ALA A 144 1.36 5.81 0.81
CA ALA A 144 0.85 6.86 -0.07
C ALA A 144 -0.09 7.83 0.68
N ASN A 145 -1.03 7.30 1.47
CA ASN A 145 -1.93 8.08 2.31
C ASN A 145 -1.18 8.92 3.36
N LEU A 146 -0.12 8.38 3.97
CA LEU A 146 0.74 9.13 4.89
C LEU A 146 1.47 10.27 4.17
N MET A 147 2.07 10.01 3.01
CA MET A 147 2.76 11.02 2.21
C MET A 147 1.80 12.12 1.76
N ALA A 148 0.61 11.75 1.27
CA ALA A 148 -0.41 12.69 0.83
C ALA A 148 -0.83 13.65 1.94
N LEU A 149 -1.08 13.14 3.15
CA LEU A 149 -1.46 13.99 4.29
C LEU A 149 -0.27 14.80 4.83
N ALA A 150 0.96 14.30 4.75
CA ALA A 150 2.15 15.09 5.08
C ALA A 150 2.32 16.27 4.10
N MET A 151 2.13 16.04 2.80
CA MET A 151 2.14 17.10 1.77
C MET A 151 0.99 18.09 1.98
N ALA A 152 -0.23 17.61 2.26
CA ALA A 152 -1.37 18.46 2.54
C ALA A 152 -1.16 19.37 3.76
N ARG A 153 -0.61 18.80 4.84
CA ARG A 153 -0.21 19.55 6.03
C ARG A 153 0.85 20.58 5.66
N GLU A 154 1.94 20.18 5.01
CA GLU A 154 3.01 21.12 4.69
C GLU A 154 2.55 22.25 3.74
N ALA A 155 1.64 21.97 2.81
CA ALA A 155 1.10 22.97 1.90
C ALA A 155 0.15 23.98 2.57
N LYS A 156 -0.54 23.59 3.65
CA LYS A 156 -1.56 24.42 4.32
C LYS A 156 -1.11 25.01 5.65
N LEU A 157 -0.33 24.24 6.42
CA LEU A 157 0.25 24.56 7.71
C LEU A 157 1.68 23.98 7.78
N PRO A 158 2.65 24.66 7.15
CA PRO A 158 4.05 24.23 7.15
C PRO A 158 4.54 23.92 8.57
N ALA A 159 5.10 22.72 8.75
CA ALA A 159 5.44 22.19 10.07
C ALA A 159 6.78 21.47 10.11
N ASN A 160 7.43 21.24 8.96
CA ASN A 160 8.69 20.50 8.90
C ASN A 160 9.81 21.14 9.75
N GLU A 161 9.85 22.48 9.84
CA GLU A 161 10.88 23.20 10.59
C GLU A 161 10.50 23.51 12.05
N THR A 162 9.21 23.70 12.34
CA THR A 162 8.75 24.27 13.63
C THR A 162 7.75 23.41 14.39
N GLY A 163 7.44 22.24 13.85
CA GLY A 163 6.44 21.33 14.41
C GLY A 163 4.99 21.76 14.11
N VAL A 164 4.07 20.85 14.39
CA VAL A 164 2.64 21.02 14.04
C VAL A 164 1.93 21.94 15.01
N ARG A 165 1.08 22.83 14.48
CA ARG A 165 0.23 23.72 15.26
C ARG A 165 -1.22 23.66 14.76
N GLY A 166 -1.95 22.63 15.19
CA GLY A 166 -3.35 22.42 14.82
C GLY A 166 -3.53 21.81 13.43
N GLY A 167 -4.66 22.13 12.80
CA GLY A 167 -5.09 21.56 11.53
C GLY A 167 -6.17 20.50 11.70
N VAL A 168 -7.19 20.50 10.85
CA VAL A 168 -8.29 19.53 10.87
C VAL A 168 -8.38 18.81 9.54
N VAL A 169 -8.44 17.48 9.59
CA VAL A 169 -8.61 16.59 8.44
C VAL A 169 -10.02 16.00 8.49
N TYR A 170 -10.65 15.85 7.33
CA TYR A 170 -12.00 15.32 7.17
C TYR A 170 -11.94 14.06 6.32
N ALA A 171 -12.69 13.02 6.69
CA ALA A 171 -12.82 11.80 5.92
C ALA A 171 -14.17 11.14 6.23
N SER A 172 -14.59 10.16 5.44
CA SER A 172 -15.80 9.37 5.72
C SER A 172 -15.62 8.51 6.97
N GLU A 173 -16.69 8.16 7.67
CA GLU A 173 -16.65 7.10 8.69
C GLU A 173 -16.28 5.71 8.13
N GLN A 174 -16.37 5.52 6.81
CA GLN A 174 -15.94 4.31 6.09
C GLN A 174 -14.45 4.36 5.66
N VAL A 175 -13.71 5.41 6.04
CA VAL A 175 -12.32 5.59 5.61
C VAL A 175 -11.40 4.46 6.09
N HIS A 176 -10.41 4.09 5.28
CA HIS A 176 -9.43 3.09 5.66
C HIS A 176 -8.63 3.51 6.91
N MET A 177 -8.34 2.53 7.78
CA MET A 177 -7.61 2.74 9.05
C MET A 177 -6.23 3.41 8.91
N SER A 178 -5.66 3.44 7.69
CA SER A 178 -4.42 4.18 7.42
C SER A 178 -4.56 5.69 7.62
N ILE A 179 -5.74 6.27 7.41
CA ILE A 179 -5.96 7.72 7.56
C ILE A 179 -5.86 8.17 9.02
N PRO A 180 -6.62 7.61 9.99
CA PRO A 180 -6.42 7.96 11.40
C PRO A 180 -5.01 7.62 11.92
N LYS A 181 -4.33 6.61 11.35
CA LYS A 181 -2.92 6.33 11.64
C LYS A 181 -2.00 7.44 11.11
N ALA A 182 -2.20 7.87 9.87
CA ALA A 182 -1.41 8.92 9.23
C ALA A 182 -1.60 10.26 9.96
N VAL A 183 -2.84 10.66 10.27
CA VAL A 183 -3.14 11.88 11.06
C VAL A 183 -2.41 11.89 12.41
N ALA A 184 -2.33 10.74 13.08
CA ALA A 184 -1.56 10.62 14.32
C ALA A 184 -0.04 10.76 14.07
N LEU A 185 0.49 10.08 13.06
CA LEU A 185 1.92 10.08 12.73
C LEU A 185 2.45 11.43 12.29
N ILE A 186 1.66 12.20 11.53
CA ILE A 186 2.07 13.53 11.05
C ILE A 186 1.96 14.62 12.12
N GLY A 187 1.56 14.29 13.35
CA GLY A 187 1.49 15.21 14.49
C GLY A 187 0.20 16.04 14.58
N VAL A 188 -0.78 15.84 13.70
CA VAL A 188 -2.09 16.54 13.74
C VAL A 188 -2.96 16.02 14.89
N GLY A 189 -2.85 14.72 15.20
CA GLY A 189 -3.56 14.08 16.30
C GLY A 189 -4.98 13.63 15.93
N ARG A 190 -5.38 12.44 16.39
CA ARG A 190 -6.66 11.81 16.00
C ARG A 190 -7.90 12.61 16.40
N ALA A 191 -7.81 13.40 17.46
CA ALA A 191 -8.88 14.31 17.88
C ALA A 191 -9.18 15.41 16.85
N ASN A 192 -8.31 15.63 15.87
CA ASN A 192 -8.48 16.57 14.76
C ASN A 192 -8.82 15.87 13.43
N LEU A 193 -9.19 14.59 13.46
CA LEU A 193 -9.86 13.92 12.35
C LEU A 193 -11.36 13.99 12.56
N ARG A 194 -12.09 14.54 11.60
CA ARG A 194 -13.56 14.51 11.57
C ARG A 194 -14.00 13.37 10.67
N LEU A 195 -14.68 12.40 11.26
CA LEU A 195 -15.36 11.34 10.51
C LEU A 195 -16.75 11.84 10.14
N ILE A 196 -16.95 12.03 8.84
CA ILE A 196 -18.18 12.54 8.25
C ILE A 196 -19.15 11.37 8.04
N PRO A 197 -20.42 11.51 8.46
CA PRO A 197 -21.45 10.50 8.23
C PRO A 197 -21.61 10.16 6.75
N VAL A 198 -22.03 8.93 6.48
CA VAL A 198 -22.35 8.47 5.13
C VAL A 198 -23.86 8.48 4.85
N ASP A 199 -24.21 8.39 3.57
CA ASP A 199 -25.58 8.15 3.11
C ASP A 199 -25.94 6.65 3.10
N ASP A 200 -27.15 6.33 2.65
CA ASP A 200 -27.64 4.94 2.57
C ASP A 200 -26.85 4.07 1.56
N GLN A 201 -25.98 4.69 0.76
CA GLN A 201 -25.06 4.01 -0.17
C GLN A 201 -23.62 3.98 0.38
N PHE A 202 -23.44 4.30 1.66
CA PHE A 202 -22.15 4.35 2.36
C PHE A 202 -21.16 5.38 1.80
N ARG A 203 -21.65 6.39 1.08
CA ARG A 203 -20.82 7.48 0.53
C ARG A 203 -20.81 8.66 1.47
N MET A 204 -19.69 9.36 1.58
CA MET A 204 -19.57 10.58 2.37
C MET A 204 -20.65 11.59 1.98
N ARG A 205 -21.35 12.15 2.98
CA ARG A 205 -22.37 13.17 2.79
C ARG A 205 -21.76 14.58 2.60
N PRO A 206 -21.89 15.21 1.42
CA PRO A 206 -21.33 16.54 1.18
C PRO A 206 -21.92 17.63 2.08
N ASP A 207 -23.22 17.55 2.40
CA ASP A 207 -23.89 18.48 3.30
C ASP A 207 -23.33 18.41 4.73
N ALA A 208 -23.08 17.20 5.22
CA ALA A 208 -22.46 16.98 6.52
C ALA A 208 -21.00 17.43 6.56
N LEU A 209 -20.25 17.21 5.47
CA LEU A 209 -18.89 17.74 5.32
C LEU A 209 -18.86 19.27 5.42
N GLN A 210 -19.75 19.97 4.71
CA GLN A 210 -19.84 21.43 4.78
C GLN A 210 -20.18 21.93 6.18
N ALA A 211 -21.15 21.29 6.86
CA ALA A 211 -21.53 21.65 8.22
C ALA A 211 -20.36 21.49 9.20
N ALA A 212 -19.60 20.39 9.10
CA ALA A 212 -18.43 20.15 9.94
C ALA A 212 -17.34 21.20 9.73
N ILE A 213 -17.02 21.51 8.47
CA ILE A 213 -16.03 22.55 8.12
C ILE A 213 -16.43 23.91 8.68
N ALA A 214 -17.70 24.30 8.52
CA ALA A 214 -18.21 25.57 9.03
C ALA A 214 -18.11 25.66 10.55
N ALA A 215 -18.44 24.58 11.26
CA ALA A 215 -18.35 24.51 12.72
C ALA A 215 -16.89 24.64 13.22
N ASP A 216 -15.96 23.91 12.60
CA ASP A 216 -14.54 23.96 12.95
C ASP A 216 -13.96 25.36 12.69
N ARG A 217 -14.30 26.00 11.57
CA ARG A 217 -13.90 27.39 11.30
C ARG A 217 -14.45 28.37 12.33
N ALA A 218 -15.73 28.24 12.71
CA ALA A 218 -16.34 29.08 13.74
C ALA A 218 -15.66 28.89 15.11
N ALA A 219 -15.12 27.71 15.38
CA ALA A 219 -14.32 27.41 16.57
C ALA A 219 -12.84 27.84 16.47
N GLY A 220 -12.44 28.53 15.40
CA GLY A 220 -11.06 28.97 15.18
C GLY A 220 -10.10 27.85 14.75
N GLN A 221 -10.61 26.68 14.39
CA GLN A 221 -9.82 25.59 13.83
C GLN A 221 -9.51 25.84 12.36
N ILE A 222 -8.45 25.19 11.86
CA ILE A 222 -7.96 25.37 10.50
C ILE A 222 -8.19 24.08 9.70
N PRO A 223 -9.21 24.01 8.84
CA PRO A 223 -9.37 22.91 7.89
C PRO A 223 -8.18 22.82 6.93
N ILE A 224 -7.53 21.65 6.82
CA ILE A 224 -6.36 21.48 5.95
C ILE A 224 -6.59 20.51 4.80
N ALA A 225 -7.32 19.41 5.02
CA ALA A 225 -7.49 18.38 4.00
C ALA A 225 -8.81 17.64 4.14
N VAL A 226 -9.38 17.22 3.02
CA VAL A 226 -10.42 16.20 2.94
C VAL A 226 -9.87 14.99 2.20
N VAL A 227 -10.13 13.81 2.74
CA VAL A 227 -9.83 12.52 2.12
C VAL A 227 -11.13 11.91 1.62
N ALA A 228 -11.28 11.83 0.30
CA ALA A 228 -12.36 11.09 -0.34
C ALA A 228 -11.87 9.67 -0.69
N THR A 229 -12.75 8.68 -0.66
CA THR A 229 -12.40 7.29 -0.97
C THR A 229 -13.12 6.80 -2.23
N VAL A 230 -12.40 6.12 -3.10
CA VAL A 230 -12.92 5.43 -4.29
C VAL A 230 -12.75 3.94 -4.09
N GLY A 231 -13.78 3.29 -3.55
CA GLY A 231 -13.74 1.87 -3.20
C GLY A 231 -13.37 1.64 -1.73
N THR A 232 -14.29 1.95 -0.81
CA THR A 232 -14.09 1.63 0.61
C THR A 232 -13.97 0.11 0.82
N ILE A 233 -13.13 -0.32 1.76
CA ILE A 233 -12.83 -1.76 1.96
C ILE A 233 -14.07 -2.62 2.25
N VAL A 234 -15.03 -2.10 3.01
CA VAL A 234 -16.19 -2.90 3.49
C VAL A 234 -17.31 -2.97 2.45
N SER A 235 -17.69 -1.83 1.87
CA SER A 235 -18.87 -1.74 1.00
C SER A 235 -18.55 -1.45 -0.47
N GLY A 236 -17.28 -1.18 -0.81
CA GLY A 236 -16.89 -0.74 -2.15
C GLY A 236 -17.44 0.63 -2.55
N ALA A 237 -17.93 1.43 -1.60
CA ALA A 237 -18.52 2.73 -1.87
C ALA A 237 -17.51 3.72 -2.47
N ILE A 238 -18.03 4.61 -3.31
CA ILE A 238 -17.28 5.68 -3.96
C ILE A 238 -17.88 7.01 -3.51
N ASP A 239 -17.08 7.83 -2.86
CA ASP A 239 -17.50 9.16 -2.42
C ASP A 239 -17.82 10.08 -3.62
N PRO A 240 -18.74 11.04 -3.47
CA PRO A 240 -19.11 11.99 -4.53
C PRO A 240 -17.98 12.99 -4.81
N LEU A 241 -17.00 12.57 -5.61
CA LEU A 241 -15.77 13.33 -5.87
C LEU A 241 -16.01 14.75 -6.41
N PRO A 242 -16.90 15.00 -7.40
CA PRO A 242 -17.11 16.36 -7.91
C PRO A 242 -17.60 17.34 -6.84
N GLU A 243 -18.53 16.91 -5.98
CA GLU A 243 -19.10 17.71 -4.90
C GLU A 243 -18.05 17.99 -3.82
N ILE A 244 -17.30 16.97 -3.41
CA ILE A 244 -16.21 17.10 -2.42
C ILE A 244 -15.10 18.00 -2.97
N ALA A 245 -14.72 17.84 -4.24
CA ALA A 245 -13.74 18.71 -4.89
C ALA A 245 -14.21 20.17 -4.95
N GLY A 246 -15.49 20.39 -5.25
CA GLY A 246 -16.10 21.72 -5.21
C GLY A 246 -16.06 22.34 -3.81
N ILE A 247 -16.33 21.56 -2.76
CA ILE A 247 -16.22 22.01 -1.36
C ILE A 247 -14.76 22.33 -1.02
N ALA A 248 -13.83 21.40 -1.27
CA ALA A 248 -12.41 21.58 -0.97
C ALA A 248 -11.83 22.82 -1.67
N GLY A 249 -12.21 23.06 -2.93
CA GLY A 249 -11.80 24.23 -3.69
C GLY A 249 -12.31 25.54 -3.07
N ARG A 250 -13.61 25.63 -2.73
CA ARG A 250 -14.19 26.82 -2.07
C ARG A 250 -13.58 27.09 -0.71
N GLU A 251 -13.26 26.03 0.03
CA GLU A 251 -12.71 26.09 1.38
C GLU A 251 -11.17 26.21 1.39
N GLY A 252 -10.52 26.19 0.23
CA GLY A 252 -9.07 26.25 0.12
C GLY A 252 -8.35 25.08 0.80
N MET A 253 -8.98 23.91 0.87
CA MET A 253 -8.42 22.68 1.46
C MET A 253 -7.69 21.84 0.41
N TRP A 254 -6.80 20.95 0.87
CA TRP A 254 -6.25 19.89 0.04
C TRP A 254 -7.30 18.79 -0.17
N LEU A 255 -7.45 18.27 -1.39
CA LEU A 255 -8.22 17.06 -1.66
C LEU A 255 -7.25 15.91 -1.89
N HIS A 256 -7.33 14.88 -1.06
CA HIS A 256 -6.71 13.59 -1.30
C HIS A 256 -7.78 12.57 -1.70
N VAL A 257 -7.51 11.77 -2.72
CA VAL A 257 -8.40 10.68 -3.16
C VAL A 257 -7.69 9.36 -2.90
N ASP A 258 -8.21 8.59 -1.95
CA ASP A 258 -7.76 7.24 -1.64
C ASP A 258 -8.44 6.26 -2.60
N GLY A 259 -7.69 5.78 -3.61
CA GLY A 259 -8.14 4.79 -4.58
C GLY A 259 -7.33 3.48 -4.53
N ALA A 260 -6.75 3.18 -3.36
CA ALA A 260 -5.97 1.97 -3.11
C ALA A 260 -6.84 0.71 -3.00
#